data_AF-A0AA38IBC5-F1
#
_entry.id   AF-A0AA38IBC5-F1
#
_cell.length_a   1.000
_cell.length_b   1.000
_cell.length_c   1.000
_cell.angle_alpha   90.00
_cell.angle_beta   90.00
_cell.angle_gamma   90.00
#
_symmetry.space_group_name_H-M   'P 1'
#
loop_
_entity.id
_entity.type
_entity.pdbx_description
1 polymer ?
#
loop_
_entity_poly.entity_id
_entity_poly.type
_entity_poly.pdbx_seq_one_letter_code
_entity_poly.pdbx_strand_id
1 'polypeptide(L)'
;MEIPASLLMSSGTYAYVAVKASIHAADSAVFGLNEAETVALVKRFDNYKKDVINGILLKAAPMQVVNALGQLGYRVVGTTGEAEIVWTMQRDI
;
A
#
# COMPACT_ATOMS: atom_id res chain seq x y z
N MET A 1 27.36 10.68 14.42
CA MET A 1 27.63 10.78 12.97
C MET A 1 26.44 11.50 12.39
N GLU A 2 26.58 12.78 12.05
CA GLU A 2 25.48 13.58 11.52
C GLU A 2 25.49 13.52 9.99
N ILE A 3 24.34 13.18 9.41
CA ILE A 3 24.16 13.04 7.96
C ILE A 3 23.98 14.47 7.38
N PRO A 4 24.73 14.87 6.33
CA PRO A 4 24.65 16.23 5.79
C PRO A 4 23.26 16.57 5.23
N ALA A 5 22.77 17.78 5.53
CA ALA A 5 21.46 18.28 5.09
C ALA A 5 21.28 18.34 3.56
N SER A 6 22.36 18.31 2.78
CA SER A 6 22.31 18.29 1.31
C SER A 6 21.94 16.91 0.72
N LEU A 7 22.08 15.82 1.48
CA LEU A 7 21.58 14.48 1.10
C LEU A 7 20.07 14.31 1.31
N LEU A 8 19.42 15.26 1.99
CA LEU A 8 17.98 15.30 2.23
C LEU A 8 17.20 16.03 1.10
N MET A 9 17.89 16.63 0.13
CA MET A 9 17.32 17.55 -0.85
C MET A 9 17.08 16.90 -2.23
N SER A 10 16.15 15.92 -2.30
CA SER A 10 15.31 15.67 -3.49
C SER A 10 14.31 14.54 -3.20
N SER A 11 13.14 14.89 -2.66
CA SER A 11 11.85 14.21 -2.88
C SER A 11 11.73 12.68 -2.67
N GLY A 12 12.53 12.06 -1.81
CA GLY A 12 12.39 10.64 -1.43
C GLY A 12 12.70 9.64 -2.55
N THR A 13 13.57 8.66 -2.27
CA THR A 13 13.86 7.57 -3.23
C THR A 13 12.68 6.61 -3.39
N TYR A 14 11.76 6.58 -2.42
CA TYR A 14 10.71 5.57 -2.34
C TYR A 14 9.35 6.18 -1.99
N ALA A 15 8.31 5.66 -2.64
CA ALA A 15 6.92 5.83 -2.22
C ALA A 15 6.51 4.62 -1.37
N TYR A 16 5.76 4.84 -0.29
CA TYR A 16 5.32 3.80 0.63
C TYR A 16 3.80 3.70 0.68
N VAL A 17 3.31 2.47 0.73
CA VAL A 17 1.90 2.14 0.97
C VAL A 17 1.79 1.09 2.06
N ALA A 18 0.62 1.03 2.69
CA ALA A 18 0.32 -0.02 3.65
C ALA A 18 -0.94 -0.77 3.23
N VAL A 19 -0.90 -2.10 3.27
CA VAL A 19 -2.07 -2.96 3.19
C VAL A 19 -2.35 -3.48 4.59
N LYS A 20 -3.59 -3.36 5.07
CA LYS A 20 -4.01 -3.80 6.40
C LYS A 20 -5.23 -4.71 6.27
N ALA A 21 -5.11 -5.96 6.72
CA ALA A 21 -6.20 -6.95 6.73
C ALA A 21 -5.86 -8.18 7.58
N SER A 22 -6.84 -9.04 7.85
CA SER A 22 -6.58 -10.42 8.28
C SER A 22 -6.30 -11.32 7.07
N ILE A 23 -5.44 -12.34 7.22
CA ILE A 23 -5.22 -13.34 6.15
C ILE A 23 -6.50 -14.11 5.77
N HIS A 24 -7.48 -14.15 6.67
CA HIS A 24 -8.79 -14.78 6.46
C HIS A 24 -9.86 -13.82 5.93
N ALA A 25 -9.55 -12.53 5.81
CA ALA A 25 -10.51 -11.52 5.37
C ALA A 25 -10.75 -11.58 3.86
N ALA A 26 -11.98 -11.19 3.46
CA ALA A 26 -12.36 -10.99 2.07
C ALA A 26 -12.22 -9.53 1.62
N ASP A 27 -11.80 -8.65 2.53
CA ASP A 27 -11.57 -7.23 2.31
C ASP A 27 -10.20 -6.80 2.86
N SER A 28 -9.70 -5.68 2.35
CA SER A 28 -8.40 -5.13 2.72
C SER A 28 -8.42 -3.61 2.66
N ALA A 29 -7.85 -2.97 3.67
CA ALA A 29 -7.63 -1.54 3.66
C ALA A 29 -6.25 -1.20 3.07
N VAL A 30 -6.19 -0.17 2.24
CA VAL A 30 -4.95 0.31 1.61
C VAL A 30 -4.77 1.80 1.88
N PHE A 31 -3.56 2.20 2.26
CA PHE A 31 -3.21 3.55 2.67
C PHE A 31 -2.00 4.06 1.88
N GLY A 32 -1.94 5.37 1.66
CA GLY A 32 -0.77 6.04 1.07
C GLY A 32 -0.72 6.08 -0.47
N LEU A 33 -1.74 5.55 -1.17
CA LEU A 33 -1.82 5.66 -2.63
C LEU A 33 -2.13 7.09 -3.07
N ASN A 34 -1.57 7.50 -4.21
CA ASN A 34 -2.04 8.68 -4.92
C ASN A 34 -3.32 8.39 -5.72
N GLU A 35 -3.91 9.41 -6.34
CA GLU A 35 -5.18 9.28 -7.07
C GLU A 35 -5.06 8.35 -8.30
N ALA A 36 -3.98 8.47 -9.08
CA ALA A 36 -3.76 7.64 -10.26
C ALA A 36 -3.58 6.16 -9.89
N GLU A 37 -2.82 5.88 -8.84
CA GLU A 37 -2.63 4.53 -8.30
C GLU A 37 -3.93 3.97 -7.72
N THR A 38 -4.71 4.80 -7.02
CA THR A 38 -6.02 4.41 -6.50
C THR A 38 -6.94 3.98 -7.63
N VAL A 39 -7.04 4.77 -8.70
CA VAL A 39 -7.85 4.44 -9.88
C VAL A 39 -7.35 3.16 -10.54
N ALA A 40 -6.04 3.00 -10.70
CA ALA A 40 -5.44 1.81 -11.30
C ALA A 40 -5.69 0.55 -10.47
N LEU A 41 -5.60 0.65 -9.14
CA LEU A 41 -5.83 -0.46 -8.23
C LEU A 41 -7.30 -0.86 -8.19
N VAL A 42 -8.23 0.10 -8.07
CA VAL A 42 -9.67 -0.15 -7.99
C VAL A 42 -10.20 -0.82 -9.25
N LYS A 43 -9.68 -0.46 -10.44
CA LYS A 43 -10.02 -1.11 -11.73
C LYS A 43 -9.67 -2.60 -11.82
N ARG A 44 -8.76 -3.08 -10.97
CA ARG A 44 -8.36 -4.50 -10.93
C ARG A 44 -9.33 -5.36 -10.11
N PHE A 45 -10.18 -4.72 -9.33
CA PHE A 45 -11.26 -5.34 -8.59
C PHE A 45 -12.59 -4.93 -9.24
N ASP A 46 -13.74 -5.39 -8.73
CA ASP A 46 -15.06 -5.12 -9.31
C ASP A 46 -15.50 -3.63 -9.19
N ASN A 47 -14.56 -2.69 -9.33
CA ASN A 47 -14.65 -1.26 -9.05
C ASN A 47 -15.22 -0.93 -7.66
N TYR A 48 -15.15 -1.88 -6.73
CA TYR A 48 -15.59 -1.68 -5.36
C TYR A 48 -14.48 -1.01 -4.55
N LYS A 49 -14.74 0.22 -4.11
CA LYS A 49 -14.02 0.84 -3.00
C LYS A 49 -15.00 1.53 -2.06
N LYS A 50 -14.63 1.57 -0.78
CA LYS A 50 -15.22 2.48 0.21
C LYS A 50 -14.11 3.36 0.75
N ASP A 51 -14.28 4.68 0.70
CA ASP A 51 -13.31 5.58 1.30
C ASP A 51 -13.32 5.43 2.82
N VAL A 52 -12.13 5.37 3.42
CA VAL A 52 -11.91 5.34 4.88
C VAL A 52 -10.95 6.46 5.26
N ILE A 53 -10.74 6.69 6.56
CA ILE A 53 -9.81 7.73 7.01
C ILE A 53 -8.41 7.39 6.48
N ASN A 54 -7.85 8.30 5.66
CA ASN A 54 -6.52 8.22 5.06
C ASN A 54 -6.27 7.02 4.12
N GLY A 55 -7.32 6.38 3.60
CA GLY A 55 -7.16 5.23 2.72
C GLY A 55 -8.45 4.78 2.03
N ILE A 56 -8.40 3.60 1.46
CA ILE A 56 -9.54 2.94 0.82
C ILE A 56 -9.71 1.53 1.38
N LEU A 57 -10.95 1.07 1.47
CA LEU A 57 -11.30 -0.32 1.74
C LEU A 57 -11.71 -0.97 0.42
N LEU A 58 -11.02 -2.05 0.06
CA LEU A 58 -11.27 -2.87 -1.12
C LEU A 58 -11.93 -4.18 -0.72
N LYS A 59 -12.90 -4.65 -1.50
CA LYS A 59 -13.48 -5.98 -1.34
C LYS A 59 -12.61 -7.01 -2.07
N ALA A 60 -11.40 -7.20 -1.55
CA ALA A 60 -10.43 -8.15 -2.07
C ALA A 60 -9.60 -8.73 -0.90
N ALA A 61 -9.23 -10.01 -1.03
CA ALA A 61 -8.39 -10.67 -0.04
C ALA A 61 -6.98 -10.05 -0.04
N PRO A 62 -6.27 -10.02 1.11
CA PRO A 62 -5.00 -9.30 1.22
C PRO A 62 -3.94 -9.73 0.22
N MET A 63 -3.83 -11.02 -0.07
CA MET A 63 -2.85 -11.52 -1.04
C MET A 63 -3.15 -11.02 -2.46
N GLN A 64 -4.42 -10.82 -2.83
CA GLN A 64 -4.77 -10.24 -4.13
C GLN A 64 -4.34 -8.77 -4.21
N VAL A 65 -4.53 -8.02 -3.13
CA VAL A 65 -4.13 -6.61 -3.04
C VAL A 65 -2.61 -6.46 -3.05
N VAL A 66 -1.89 -7.25 -2.24
CA VAL A 66 -0.42 -7.27 -2.21
C VAL A 66 0.14 -7.62 -3.60
N ASN A 67 -0.41 -8.62 -4.28
CA ASN A 67 0.01 -8.97 -5.64
C ASN A 67 -0.28 -7.85 -6.65
N ALA A 68 -1.45 -7.21 -6.56
CA ALA A 68 -1.82 -6.10 -7.44
C ALA A 68 -0.87 -4.89 -7.27
N LEU A 69 -0.52 -4.56 -6.02
CA LEU A 69 0.47 -3.53 -5.71
C LEU A 69 1.88 -3.94 -6.18
N GLY A 70 2.21 -5.23 -6.12
CA GLY A 70 3.40 -5.81 -6.74
C GLY A 70 3.54 -5.46 -8.22
N GLN A 71 2.42 -5.55 -8.96
CA GLN A 71 2.40 -5.19 -10.39
C GLN A 71 2.47 -3.67 -10.63
N LEU A 72 2.24 -2.84 -9.61
CA LEU A 72 2.46 -1.40 -9.64
C LEU A 72 3.89 -1.02 -9.18
N GLY A 73 4.77 -2.01 -8.98
CA GLY A 73 6.17 -1.80 -8.60
C GLY A 73 6.43 -1.81 -7.10
N TYR A 74 5.42 -2.01 -6.26
CA TYR A 74 5.60 -2.07 -4.82
C TYR A 74 6.13 -3.44 -4.36
N ARG A 75 7.13 -3.45 -3.48
CA ARG A 75 7.64 -4.65 -2.82
C ARG A 75 7.36 -4.59 -1.32
N VAL A 76 7.07 -5.73 -0.69
CA VAL A 76 6.92 -5.81 0.77
C VAL A 76 8.28 -5.58 1.43
N VAL A 77 8.34 -4.65 2.38
CA VAL A 77 9.55 -4.34 3.16
C VAL A 77 9.36 -4.45 4.66
N GLY A 78 8.11 -4.58 5.11
CA GLY A 78 7.78 -4.86 6.50
C GLY A 78 6.46 -5.61 6.60
N THR A 79 6.35 -6.51 7.57
CA THR A 79 5.10 -7.18 7.92
C THR A 79 4.99 -7.25 9.43
N THR A 80 3.86 -6.80 9.98
CA THR A 80 3.61 -6.77 11.43
C THR A 80 2.14 -7.09 11.72
N GLY A 81 1.86 -7.66 12.88
CA GLY A 81 0.50 -7.99 13.33
C GLY A 81 0.27 -9.48 13.55
N GLU A 82 -0.88 -9.81 14.14
CA GLU A 82 -1.27 -11.18 14.49
C GLU A 82 -2.61 -11.54 13.83
N ALA A 83 -3.74 -11.10 14.39
CA ALA A 83 -5.06 -11.31 13.78
C ALA A 83 -5.31 -10.36 12.59
N GLU A 84 -4.80 -9.14 12.72
CA GLU A 84 -4.80 -8.11 11.68
C GLU A 84 -3.36 -7.78 11.34
N ILE A 85 -3.01 -7.94 10.07
CA ILE A 85 -1.65 -7.85 9.55
C ILE A 85 -1.53 -6.58 8.73
N VAL A 86 -0.42 -5.88 8.89
CA VAL A 86 -0.01 -4.75 8.07
C VAL A 86 1.20 -5.15 7.24
N TRP A 87 1.06 -5.07 5.91
CA TRP A 87 2.16 -5.14 4.97
C TRP A 87 2.57 -3.73 4.56
N THR A 88 3.75 -3.30 4.99
CA THR A 88 4.37 -2.08 4.50
C THR A 88 5.06 -2.40 3.19
N MET A 89 4.69 -1.70 2.13
CA MET A 89 5.26 -1.88 0.79
C MET A 89 5.90 -0.60 0.30
N GLN A 90 6.97 -0.72 -0.49
CA GLN A 90 7.68 0.43 -1.06
C GLN A 90 7.91 0.23 -2.56
N ARG A 91 7.95 1.32 -3.33
CA ARG A 91 8.43 1.33 -4.72
C ARG A 91 9.39 2.49 -4.93
N ASP A 92 10.27 2.39 -5.92
CA ASP A 92 11.07 3.52 -6.37
C ASP A 92 10.17 4.63 -6.98
N ILE A 93 10.57 5.90 -6.82
CA ILE A 93 9.90 7.08 -7.41
C ILE A 93 10.53 7.46 -8.74
#